data_AF-A0A919U1R3-F1
#
_entry.id   AF-A0A919U1R3-F1
#
_cell.length_a   1.000
_cell.length_b   1.000
_cell.length_c   1.000
_cell.angle_alpha   90.00
_cell.angle_beta   90.00
_cell.angle_gamma   90.00
#
_symmetry.space_group_name_H-M   'P 1'
#
loop_
_entity.id
_entity.type
_entity.pdbx_description
1 polymer ?
#
loop_
_entity_poly.entity_id
_entity_poly.type
_entity_poly.pdbx_seq_one_letter_code
_entity_poly.pdbx_strand_id
1 'polypeptide(L)'
;MTLSPAARYEGSLVGVPCVYVHRACGAYTTMPVEIIRSYLANPFLYGDETFCAGCSDYVPHRDCFWETGQSLQAYFDALRAAASPALRARAHEHYHGGVDQ
;
A
#
# COMPACT_ATOMS: atom_id res chain seq x y z
N MET A 1 1.99 -6.04 -8.63
CA MET A 1 2.50 -7.35 -8.18
C MET A 1 1.89 -7.66 -6.82
N THR A 2 1.70 -8.93 -6.44
CA THR A 2 1.36 -9.34 -5.07
C THR A 2 2.32 -10.44 -4.62
N LEU A 3 2.48 -10.64 -3.31
CA LEU A 3 3.27 -11.75 -2.79
C LEU A 3 2.61 -13.09 -3.15
N SER A 4 3.39 -14.17 -3.21
CA SER A 4 2.85 -15.53 -3.31
C SER A 4 1.91 -15.81 -2.12
N PRO A 5 0.87 -16.64 -2.26
CA PRO A 5 -0.07 -16.94 -1.17
C PRO A 5 0.61 -17.25 0.17
N ALA A 6 1.64 -18.12 0.19
CA ALA A 6 2.36 -18.51 1.40
C ALA A 6 3.18 -17.37 2.07
N ALA A 7 3.42 -16.26 1.37
CA ALA A 7 4.18 -15.12 1.87
C ALA A 7 3.29 -13.94 2.26
N ARG A 8 1.97 -14.05 2.08
CA ARG A 8 1.00 -13.02 2.45
C ARG A 8 0.74 -13.05 3.95
N TYR A 9 0.27 -11.92 4.49
CA TYR A 9 -0.19 -11.85 5.86
C TYR A 9 -1.44 -12.73 6.04
N GLU A 10 -1.37 -13.69 6.96
CA GLU A 10 -2.45 -14.67 7.23
C GLU A 10 -3.37 -14.26 8.39
N GLY A 11 -3.06 -13.19 9.11
CA GLY A 11 -3.88 -12.74 10.23
C GLY A 11 -5.23 -12.14 9.81
N SER A 12 -6.02 -11.78 10.82
CA SER A 12 -7.33 -11.14 10.63
C SER A 12 -7.20 -9.79 9.93
N LEU A 13 -8.16 -9.49 9.04
CA LEU A 13 -8.31 -8.19 8.38
C LEU A 13 -9.43 -7.34 8.99
N VAL A 14 -10.03 -7.77 10.09
CA VAL A 14 -11.05 -6.98 10.80
C VAL A 14 -10.42 -5.66 11.25
N GLY A 15 -11.04 -4.54 10.84
CA GLY A 15 -10.55 -3.19 11.15
C GLY A 15 -9.43 -2.68 10.23
N VAL A 16 -9.00 -3.48 9.25
CA VAL A 16 -8.07 -3.00 8.21
C VAL A 16 -8.89 -2.27 7.14
N PRO A 17 -8.60 -0.98 6.85
CA PRO A 17 -9.32 -0.24 5.82
C PRO A 17 -9.06 -0.84 4.45
N CYS A 18 -10.08 -0.88 3.60
CA CYS A 18 -9.96 -1.46 2.26
C CYS A 18 -10.49 -0.54 1.15
N VAL A 19 -11.15 0.55 1.49
CA VAL A 19 -11.62 1.55 0.51
C VAL A 19 -10.96 2.89 0.78
N TYR A 20 -10.48 3.55 -0.27
CA TYR A 20 -9.97 4.91 -0.19
C TYR A 20 -10.57 5.82 -1.26
N VAL A 21 -10.56 7.11 -0.98
CA VAL A 21 -10.99 8.18 -1.88
C VAL A 21 -9.78 8.98 -2.36
N HIS A 22 -9.71 9.23 -3.67
CA HIS A 22 -8.78 10.21 -4.22
C HIS A 22 -9.40 11.61 -4.13
N ARG A 23 -8.75 12.55 -3.41
CA ARG A 23 -9.36 13.87 -3.15
C ARG A 23 -9.59 14.70 -4.41
N ALA A 24 -8.76 14.57 -5.44
CA ALA A 24 -8.89 15.43 -6.61
C ALA A 24 -10.09 15.04 -7.49
N CYS A 25 -10.35 13.75 -7.69
CA CYS A 25 -11.47 13.28 -8.52
C CYS A 25 -12.69 12.80 -7.72
N GLY A 26 -12.57 12.62 -6.41
CA GLY A 26 -13.64 12.16 -5.52
C GLY A 26 -14.04 10.70 -5.66
N ALA A 27 -13.37 9.92 -6.52
CA ALA A 27 -13.70 8.52 -6.75
C ALA A 27 -13.17 7.63 -5.62
N TYR A 28 -13.97 6.62 -5.29
CA TYR A 28 -13.60 5.57 -4.35
C TYR A 28 -12.93 4.41 -5.10
N THR A 29 -11.87 3.85 -4.51
CA THR A 29 -11.18 2.66 -5.02
C THR A 29 -11.10 1.63 -3.90
N THR A 30 -11.56 0.40 -4.19
CA THR A 30 -11.43 -0.73 -3.27
C THR A 30 -10.10 -1.44 -3.52
N MET A 31 -9.29 -1.55 -2.47
CA MET A 31 -8.04 -2.27 -2.47
C MET A 31 -8.31 -3.80 -2.44
N PRO A 32 -7.82 -4.57 -3.42
CA PRO A 32 -7.93 -6.02 -3.43
C PRO A 32 -7.29 -6.67 -2.18
N VAL A 33 -7.92 -7.72 -1.66
CA VAL A 33 -7.49 -8.42 -0.43
C VAL A 33 -6.06 -8.94 -0.54
N GLU A 34 -5.66 -9.43 -1.70
CA GLU A 34 -4.31 -9.91 -1.97
C GLU A 34 -3.26 -8.79 -1.91
N ILE A 35 -3.62 -7.56 -2.27
CA ILE A 35 -2.75 -6.38 -2.13
C ILE A 35 -2.64 -6.01 -0.65
N ILE A 36 -3.77 -5.97 0.06
CA ILE A 36 -3.82 -5.71 1.52
C ILE A 36 -2.90 -6.66 2.26
N ARG A 37 -3.07 -7.97 2.06
CA ARG A 37 -2.25 -8.97 2.73
C ARG A 37 -0.78 -8.91 2.31
N SER A 38 -0.48 -8.44 1.10
CA SER A 38 0.90 -8.29 0.65
C SER A 38 1.62 -7.13 1.36
N TYR A 39 1.00 -5.94 1.47
CA TYR A 39 1.66 -4.84 2.18
C TYR A 39 1.67 -5.02 3.71
N LEU A 40 0.70 -5.76 4.27
CA LEU A 40 0.73 -6.10 5.70
C LEU A 40 1.89 -7.06 6.03
N ALA A 41 2.31 -7.90 5.08
CA ALA A 41 3.50 -8.73 5.22
C ALA A 41 4.79 -7.96 4.92
N ASN A 42 4.77 -7.09 3.91
CA ASN A 42 5.91 -6.25 3.53
C ASN A 42 5.44 -4.86 3.06
N PRO A 43 5.50 -3.82 3.91
CA PRO A 43 5.03 -2.48 3.55
C PRO A 43 5.95 -1.72 2.60
N PHE A 44 7.09 -2.31 2.21
CA PHE A 44 8.04 -1.76 1.24
C PHE A 44 7.81 -2.29 -0.19
N LEU A 45 6.80 -3.14 -0.40
CA LEU A 45 6.52 -3.77 -1.70
C LEU A 45 6.05 -2.76 -2.77
N TYR A 46 5.41 -1.68 -2.34
CA TYR A 46 4.84 -0.66 -3.20
C TYR A 46 5.51 0.69 -2.94
N GLY A 47 5.58 1.52 -3.98
CA GLY A 47 6.03 2.91 -3.86
C GLY A 47 4.99 3.80 -3.18
N ASP A 48 5.17 5.11 -3.29
CA ASP A 48 4.26 6.11 -2.72
C ASP A 48 3.11 6.51 -3.68
N GLU A 49 2.71 5.61 -4.58
CA GLU A 49 1.62 5.79 -5.55
C GLU A 49 0.63 4.61 -5.50
N THR A 50 -0.65 4.89 -5.75
CA THR A 50 -1.72 3.89 -5.83
C THR A 50 -2.63 4.15 -7.02
N PHE A 51 -3.25 3.11 -7.55
CA PHE A 51 -4.19 3.24 -8.66
C PHE A 51 -5.47 3.96 -8.24
N CYS A 52 -6.02 4.86 -9.06
CA CYS A 52 -7.31 5.49 -8.83
C CYS A 52 -8.31 5.01 -9.88
N ALA A 53 -9.40 4.37 -9.47
CA ALA A 53 -10.42 3.88 -10.40
C ALA A 53 -11.15 5.00 -11.17
N GLY A 54 -11.20 6.22 -10.62
CA GLY A 54 -11.80 7.38 -11.30
C GLY A 54 -10.89 7.98 -12.36
N CYS A 55 -9.61 8.19 -12.03
CA CYS A 55 -8.62 8.71 -12.98
C CYS A 55 -8.16 7.64 -13.98
N SER A 56 -8.36 6.35 -13.66
CA SER A 56 -7.78 5.21 -14.37
C SER A 56 -6.26 5.28 -14.48
N ASP A 57 -5.61 5.81 -13.45
CA ASP A 57 -4.17 6.06 -13.41
C ASP A 57 -3.62 5.95 -11.98
N TYR A 58 -2.30 5.84 -11.83
CA TYR A 58 -1.61 5.92 -10.56
C TYR A 58 -1.52 7.36 -10.08
N VAL A 59 -1.85 7.56 -8.80
CA VAL A 59 -1.83 8.87 -8.14
C VAL A 59 -1.06 8.78 -6.82
N PRO A 60 -0.49 9.89 -6.34
CA PRO A 60 0.27 9.88 -5.10
C PRO A 60 -0.56 9.47 -3.88
N HIS A 61 0.03 8.67 -2.97
CA HIS A 61 -0.59 8.29 -1.70
C HIS A 61 -1.06 9.48 -0.86
N ARG A 62 -0.30 10.59 -0.88
CA ARG A 62 -0.64 11.81 -0.15
C ARG A 62 -1.99 12.44 -0.56
N ASP A 63 -2.47 12.14 -1.76
CA ASP A 63 -3.72 12.67 -2.31
C ASP A 63 -4.91 11.73 -2.06
N CYS A 64 -4.66 10.57 -1.43
CA CYS A 64 -5.65 9.53 -1.14
C CYS A 64 -5.86 9.31 0.37
N PHE A 65 -7.10 9.02 0.74
CA PHE A 65 -7.53 8.87 2.13
C PHE A 65 -8.40 7.62 2.28
N TRP A 66 -8.10 6.78 3.26
CA TRP A 66 -8.96 5.66 3.64
C TRP A 66 -10.35 6.15 4.05
N GLU A 67 -11.34 5.26 3.99
CA GLU A 67 -12.71 5.49 4.47
C GLU A 67 -12.78 5.94 5.95
N THR A 68 -11.73 5.66 6.73
CA THR A 68 -11.56 6.15 8.11
C THR A 68 -11.14 7.62 8.21
N GLY A 69 -10.82 8.26 7.08
CA GLY A 69 -10.26 9.61 7.00
C GLY A 69 -8.74 9.69 7.16
N GLN A 70 -8.06 8.56 7.38
CA GLN A 70 -6.60 8.51 7.45
C GLN A 70 -5.97 8.63 6.05
N SER A 71 -4.94 9.47 5.90
CA SER A 71 -4.15 9.52 4.66
C SER A 71 -3.47 8.17 4.37
N LEU A 72 -3.45 7.76 3.10
CA LEU A 72 -2.72 6.57 2.67
C LEU A 72 -1.23 6.71 2.97
N GLN A 73 -0.64 7.88 2.73
CA GLN A 73 0.77 8.14 3.03
C GLN A 73 1.07 7.87 4.51
N ALA A 74 0.30 8.49 5.41
CA ALA A 74 0.49 8.33 6.85
C ALA A 74 0.29 6.88 7.31
N TYR A 75 -0.62 6.14 6.68
CA TYR A 75 -0.85 4.73 6.96
C TYR A 75 0.37 3.87 6.56
N PHE A 76 0.87 4.03 5.33
CA PHE A 76 2.05 3.28 4.86
C PHE A 76 3.33 3.69 5.61
N ASP A 77 3.49 4.95 5.99
CA ASP A 77 4.59 5.42 6.83
C ASP A 77 4.57 4.74 8.19
N ALA A 78 3.39 4.63 8.82
CA ALA A 78 3.22 3.93 10.08
C ALA A 78 3.56 2.43 9.96
N LEU A 79 3.13 1.76 8.89
CA LEU A 79 3.49 0.36 8.64
C LEU A 79 5.00 0.18 8.47
N ARG A 80 5.65 1.05 7.69
CA ARG A 80 7.11 1.05 7.50
C ARG A 80 7.86 1.36 8.80
N ALA A 81 7.32 2.25 9.64
CA ALA A 81 7.85 2.59 10.97
C ALA A 81 7.63 1.47 12.01
N ALA A 82 6.64 0.60 11.81
CA ALA A 82 6.42 -0.58 12.64
C ALA A 82 7.21 -1.83 12.17
N ALA A 83 7.73 -1.84 10.93
CA ALA A 83 8.46 -2.97 10.38
C ALA A 83 9.68 -3.37 11.22
N SER A 84 9.97 -4.68 11.28
CA SER A 84 11.15 -5.17 12.01
C SER A 84 12.46 -4.69 11.34
N PRO A 85 13.57 -4.54 12.09
CA PRO A 85 14.87 -4.19 11.51
C PRO A 85 15.30 -5.14 10.38
N ALA A 86 15.03 -6.45 10.55
CA ALA A 86 15.33 -7.45 9.53
C ALA A 86 14.52 -7.25 8.24
N LEU A 87 13.23 -6.88 8.36
CA LEU A 87 12.40 -6.59 7.19
C LEU A 87 12.87 -5.32 6.47
N ARG A 88 13.26 -4.28 7.23
CA ARG A 88 13.84 -3.05 6.65
C ARG A 88 15.12 -3.33 5.89
N ALA A 89 16.05 -4.09 6.48
CA ALA A 89 17.32 -4.43 5.83
C ALA A 89 17.09 -5.13 4.48
N ARG A 90 16.17 -6.11 4.43
CA ARG A 90 15.82 -6.84 3.21
C ARG A 90 15.12 -5.98 2.16
N ALA A 91 14.38 -4.95 2.57
CA ALA A 91 13.73 -4.04 1.62
C ALA A 91 14.75 -3.22 0.81
N HIS A 92 15.90 -2.87 1.41
CA HIS A 92 16.98 -2.16 0.72
C HIS A 92 17.71 -3.03 -0.32
N GLU A 93 17.66 -4.36 -0.20
CA GLU A 93 18.28 -5.30 -1.14
C GLU A 93 17.44 -5.54 -2.40
N HIS A 94 16.13 -5.30 -2.34
CA HIS A 94 15.19 -5.54 -3.45
C HIS A 94 14.73 -4.28 -4.20
N TYR A 95 15.16 -3.09 -3.79
CA TYR A 95 14.91 -1.85 -4.54
C TYR A 95 15.93 -1.70 -5.68
N HIS A 96 15.74 -2.47 -6.75
CA HIS A 96 16.39 -2.29 -8.06
C HIS A 96 15.36 -1.81 -9.09
N GLY A 97 14.67 -0.70 -8.83
CA GLY A 97 13.57 -0.25 -9.67
C GLY A 97 13.35 1.26 -9.66
N GLY A 98 14.43 2.02 -9.70
CA GLY A 98 14.39 3.36 -10.27
C GLY A 98 14.38 3.23 -11.79
N VAL A 99 13.35 3.83 -12.41
CA VAL A 99 13.26 4.23 -13.81
C VAL A 99 14.56 4.22 -14.61
N ASP A 100 14.61 3.36 -15.63
CA ASP A 100 15.37 3.59 -16.87
C ASP A 100 14.66 2.85 -18.00
N GLN A 101 13.77 3.57 -18.69
CA GLN A 101 13.63 3.66 -20.16
C GLN A 101 12.41 4.49 -20.55
#